data_AF-A0A080Z3M1-F1
#
_entry.id   AF-A0A080Z3M1-F1
#
_cell.length_a   1.000
_cell.length_b   1.000
_cell.length_c   1.000
_cell.angle_alpha   90.00
_cell.angle_beta   90.00
_cell.angle_gamma   90.00
#
_symmetry.space_group_name_H-M   'P 1'
#
loop_
_entity.id
_entity.type
_entity.pdbx_description
1 polymer ?
#
loop_
_entity_poly.entity_id
_entity_poly.type
_entity_poly.pdbx_seq_one_letter_code
_entity_poly.pdbx_strand_id
1 'polypeptide(L)'
;MPINLSGVHWVCLVVDGTAKKIQVYDSAVSAMYLKRLKNIASEIASTLPDMYEEIVFDGPLQKDGDSCGVFACLQLWKSVSSKAPTDVSESGVIKLQNFAGYSKGEASLVVEKVDATVNVGV
;
A
#
# COMPACT_ATOMS: atom_id res chain seq x y z
N MET A 1 -2.06 3.53 -0.67
CA MET A 1 -1.28 4.77 -0.73
C MET A 1 -0.05 4.64 0.16
N PRO A 2 1.16 4.56 -0.41
CA PRO A 2 2.39 4.73 0.34
C PRO A 2 2.48 6.14 0.93
N ILE A 3 2.81 6.26 2.22
CA ILE A 3 2.92 7.52 2.94
C ILE A 3 4.30 7.55 3.59
N ASN A 4 5.07 8.61 3.37
CA ASN A 4 6.31 8.85 4.09
C ASN A 4 6.01 9.59 5.41
N LEU A 5 6.33 8.95 6.53
CA LEU A 5 6.24 9.53 7.85
C LEU A 5 7.62 10.01 8.30
N SER A 6 7.67 11.28 8.71
CA SER A 6 8.88 11.93 9.25
C SER A 6 10.08 11.98 8.28
N GLY A 7 9.86 11.79 6.98
CA GLY A 7 10.91 11.86 5.95
C GLY A 7 11.72 10.58 5.79
N VAL A 8 11.53 9.57 6.65
CA VAL A 8 12.44 8.42 6.78
C VAL A 8 11.75 7.06 6.75
N HIS A 9 10.44 6.99 7.02
CA HIS A 9 9.73 5.72 7.15
C HIS A 9 8.52 5.67 6.25
N TRP A 10 8.43 4.65 5.40
CA TRP A 10 7.29 4.46 4.50
C TRP A 10 6.31 3.44 5.08
N VAL A 11 5.04 3.81 5.05
CA VAL A 11 3.90 2.97 5.46
C VAL A 11 2.85 2.97 4.36
N CYS A 12 1.83 2.11 4.43
CA CYS A 12 0.75 2.09 3.46
C CYS A 12 -0.63 2.21 4.10
N LEU A 13 -1.51 3.00 3.48
CA LEU A 13 -2.92 3.10 3.80
C LEU A 13 -3.76 2.75 2.57
N VAL A 14 -4.71 1.83 2.68
CA VAL A 14 -5.64 1.48 1.59
C VAL A 14 -7.06 1.73 2.07
N VAL A 15 -7.83 2.48 1.27
CA VAL A 15 -9.27 2.67 1.49
C VAL A 15 -10.02 1.80 0.50
N ASP A 16 -10.77 0.82 1.01
CA ASP A 16 -11.69 -0.01 0.24
C ASP A 16 -13.12 0.48 0.46
N GLY A 17 -13.64 1.22 -0.52
CA GLY A 17 -14.98 1.77 -0.48
C GLY A 17 -16.10 0.75 -0.62
N THR A 18 -15.81 -0.43 -1.16
CA THR A 18 -16.77 -1.53 -1.32
C THR A 18 -16.90 -2.30 -0.02
N ALA A 19 -15.77 -2.69 0.58
CA ALA A 19 -15.73 -3.40 1.85
C ALA A 19 -15.96 -2.49 3.07
N LYS A 20 -15.94 -1.15 2.87
CA LYS A 20 -15.97 -0.13 3.94
C LYS A 20 -14.85 -0.33 4.95
N LYS A 21 -13.62 -0.50 4.45
CA LYS A 21 -12.43 -0.72 5.28
C LYS A 21 -11.33 0.29 4.98
N ILE A 22 -10.63 0.72 6.01
CA ILE A 22 -9.35 1.41 5.89
C ILE A 22 -8.28 0.49 6.48
N GLN A 23 -7.41 -0.02 5.62
CA GLN A 23 -6.27 -0.85 6.00
C GLN A 23 -5.05 0.03 6.22
N VAL A 24 -4.41 -0.11 7.38
CA VAL A 24 -3.12 0.49 7.69
C VAL A 24 -2.05 -0.58 7.76
N TYR A 25 -0.88 -0.32 7.20
CA TYR A 25 0.20 -1.30 7.10
C TYR A 25 1.56 -0.64 7.35
N ASP A 26 2.34 -1.24 8.24
CA ASP A 26 3.72 -0.87 8.54
C ASP A 26 4.55 -2.16 8.60
N SER A 27 5.46 -2.34 7.65
CA SER A 27 6.33 -3.52 7.57
C SER A 27 7.32 -3.63 8.71
N ALA A 28 7.61 -2.52 9.41
CA ALA A 28 8.50 -2.49 10.57
C ALA A 28 7.73 -2.66 11.91
N VAL A 29 6.39 -2.66 11.88
CA VAL A 29 5.51 -2.75 13.06
C VAL A 29 5.89 -1.74 14.16
N SER A 30 6.30 -0.53 13.76
CA SER A 30 6.70 0.50 14.71
C SER A 30 5.47 1.06 15.42
N ALA A 31 5.40 0.89 16.74
CA ALA A 31 4.28 1.39 17.54
C ALA A 31 4.05 2.90 17.34
N MET A 32 5.13 3.68 17.19
CA MET A 32 5.06 5.12 16.94
C MET A 32 4.44 5.43 15.56
N TYR A 33 4.94 4.79 14.49
CA TYR A 33 4.47 5.06 13.13
C TYR A 33 3.06 4.50 12.89
N LEU A 34 2.74 3.31 13.42
CA LEU A 34 1.39 2.77 13.40
C LEU A 34 0.39 3.67 14.11
N LYS A 35 0.73 4.23 15.28
CA LYS A 35 -0.15 5.20 15.96
C LYS A 35 -0.41 6.42 15.09
N ARG A 36 0.64 6.99 14.48
CA ARG A 36 0.49 8.14 13.58
C ARG A 36 -0.35 7.82 12.35
N LEU A 37 -0.16 6.64 11.76
CA LEU A 37 -0.91 6.19 10.59
C LEU A 37 -2.38 5.93 10.92
N LYS A 38 -2.69 5.34 12.08
CA LYS A 38 -4.06 5.19 12.57
C LYS A 38 -4.76 6.53 12.75
N ASN A 39 -4.08 7.53 13.33
CA ASN A 39 -4.67 8.87 13.42
C ASN A 39 -5.01 9.45 12.02
N ILE A 40 -4.15 9.25 11.03
CA ILE A 40 -4.44 9.65 9.64
C ILE A 40 -5.66 8.89 9.09
N ALA A 41 -5.74 7.57 9.33
CA ALA A 41 -6.87 6.75 8.92
C ALA A 41 -8.19 7.19 9.56
N SER A 42 -8.20 7.48 10.86
CA SER A 42 -9.37 8.00 11.57
C SER A 42 -9.83 9.35 11.03
N GLU A 43 -8.91 10.26 10.68
CA GLU A 43 -9.32 11.53 10.07
C GLU A 43 -9.80 11.39 8.64
N ILE A 44 -9.31 10.41 7.88
CA ILE A 44 -9.92 10.08 6.60
C ILE A 44 -11.34 9.54 6.84
N ALA A 45 -11.50 8.57 7.75
CA ALA A 45 -12.78 7.97 8.07
C ALA A 45 -13.83 9.00 8.51
N SER A 46 -13.45 9.99 9.32
CA SER A 46 -14.36 11.04 9.81
C SER A 46 -14.91 11.96 8.71
N THR A 47 -14.24 12.01 7.56
CA THR A 47 -14.67 12.79 6.38
C THR A 47 -15.48 12.00 5.37
N LEU A 48 -15.55 10.67 5.51
CA LEU A 48 -16.30 9.81 4.60
C LEU A 48 -17.79 9.78 4.99
N PRO A 49 -18.70 9.63 4.00
CA PRO A 49 -20.14 9.64 4.26
C PRO A 49 -20.66 8.38 4.98
N ASP A 50 -19.90 7.28 4.93
CA ASP A 50 -20.24 6.01 5.56
C ASP A 50 -19.27 5.71 6.72
N MET A 51 -19.66 4.79 7.60
CA MET A 51 -18.74 4.23 8.59
C MET A 51 -17.77 3.25 7.93
N TYR A 52 -16.48 3.41 8.23
CA TYR A 52 -15.41 2.51 7.78
C TYR A 52 -14.77 1.80 8.98
N GLU A 53 -14.50 0.52 8.82
CA GLU A 53 -13.70 -0.27 9.78
C GLU A 53 -12.20 0.00 9.55
N GLU A 54 -11.50 0.48 10.57
CA GLU A 54 -10.04 0.63 10.53
C GLU A 54 -9.36 -0.66 10.99
N ILE A 55 -8.52 -1.24 10.14
CA ILE A 55 -7.82 -2.50 10.43
C ILE A 55 -6.31 -2.39 10.19
N VAL A 56 -5.52 -3.03 11.05
CA VAL A 56 -4.10 -3.23 10.80
C VAL A 56 -3.96 -4.44 9.88
N PHE A 57 -3.35 -4.25 8.72
CA PHE A 57 -3.12 -5.34 7.77
C PHE A 57 -1.97 -6.23 8.27
N ASP A 58 -2.26 -7.52 8.46
CA ASP A 58 -1.27 -8.53 8.80
C ASP A 58 -0.54 -8.99 7.54
N GLY A 59 0.53 -8.27 7.21
CA GLY A 59 1.32 -8.46 6.00
C GLY A 59 2.75 -8.90 6.28
N PRO A 60 3.54 -9.13 5.21
CA PRO A 60 4.96 -9.44 5.33
C PRO A 60 5.71 -8.41 6.18
N LEU A 61 6.63 -8.87 7.00
CA LEU A 61 7.48 -7.99 7.81
C LEU A 61 8.81 -7.77 7.10
N GLN A 62 9.31 -6.54 7.13
CA GLN A 62 10.67 -6.27 6.68
C GLN A 62 11.66 -6.79 7.73
N LYS A 63 12.85 -7.19 7.28
CA LYS A 63 13.94 -7.64 8.15
C LYS A 63 15.12 -6.66 8.16
N ASP A 64 15.12 -5.69 7.25
CA ASP A 64 16.13 -4.67 7.09
C ASP A 64 15.61 -3.28 7.53
N GLY A 65 16.48 -2.28 7.44
CA GLY A 65 16.19 -0.89 7.82
C GLY A 65 15.72 0.01 6.68
N ASP A 66 15.74 -0.45 5.44
CA ASP A 66 15.64 0.41 4.24
C ASP A 66 14.60 -0.07 3.20
N SER A 67 14.00 -1.26 3.37
CA SER A 67 12.99 -1.76 2.43
C SER A 67 11.57 -1.25 2.68
N CYS A 68 11.33 -0.40 3.69
CA CYS A 68 9.98 0.08 4.04
C CYS A 68 9.18 0.63 2.84
N GLY A 69 9.84 1.35 1.92
CA GLY A 69 9.20 1.84 0.70
C GLY A 69 8.73 0.73 -0.24
N VAL A 70 9.52 -0.34 -0.38
CA VAL A 70 9.19 -1.51 -1.20
C VAL A 70 7.97 -2.22 -0.64
N PHE A 71 7.95 -2.48 0.66
CA PHE A 71 6.83 -3.13 1.32
C PHE A 71 5.55 -2.28 1.27
N ALA A 72 5.65 -0.97 1.49
CA ALA A 72 4.51 -0.06 1.38
C ALA A 72 3.89 -0.05 -0.03
N CYS A 73 4.73 0.01 -1.07
CA CYS A 73 4.30 -0.09 -2.47
C CYS A 73 3.72 -1.47 -2.79
N LEU A 74 4.35 -2.55 -2.31
CA LEU A 74 3.88 -3.91 -2.51
C LEU A 74 2.49 -4.12 -1.90
N GLN A 75 2.22 -3.55 -0.72
CA GLN A 75 0.90 -3.64 -0.10
C GLN A 75 -0.17 -2.95 -0.96
N LEU A 76 0.12 -1.78 -1.52
CA LEU A 76 -0.80 -1.12 -2.44
C LEU A 76 -1.04 -1.97 -3.69
N TRP A 77 0.02 -2.57 -4.25
CA TRP A 77 -0.14 -3.43 -5.43
C TRP A 77 -1.03 -4.65 -5.12
N LYS A 78 -0.80 -5.31 -3.98
CA LYS A 78 -1.61 -6.44 -3.52
C LYS A 78 -3.08 -6.08 -3.32
N SER A 79 -3.40 -4.83 -2.95
CA SER A 79 -4.79 -4.42 -2.78
C SER A 79 -5.54 -4.18 -4.09
N VAL A 80 -4.85 -4.07 -5.23
CA VAL A 80 -5.47 -3.76 -6.53
C VAL A 80 -5.24 -4.84 -7.60
N SER A 81 -4.32 -5.78 -7.37
CA SER A 81 -3.99 -6.81 -8.36
C SER A 81 -3.53 -8.12 -7.74
N SER A 82 -4.13 -9.22 -8.16
CA SER A 82 -3.67 -10.58 -7.87
C SER A 82 -2.33 -10.93 -8.52
N LYS A 83 -1.84 -10.09 -9.44
CA LYS A 83 -0.53 -10.26 -10.09
C LYS A 83 0.63 -9.69 -9.26
N ALA A 84 0.35 -9.05 -8.12
CA ALA A 84 1.38 -8.52 -7.25
C ALA A 84 2.34 -9.64 -6.78
N PRO A 85 3.66 -9.42 -6.80
CA PRO A 85 4.61 -10.43 -6.34
C PRO A 85 4.39 -10.87 -4.89
N THR A 86 4.63 -12.14 -4.61
CA THR A 86 4.51 -12.71 -3.26
C THR A 86 5.87 -13.01 -2.63
N ASP A 87 6.93 -13.10 -3.43
CA ASP A 87 8.30 -13.31 -2.98
C ASP A 87 8.84 -12.06 -2.26
N VAL A 88 8.92 -12.17 -0.94
CA VAL A 88 9.48 -11.17 -0.02
C VAL A 88 10.78 -11.66 0.63
N SER A 89 11.44 -12.66 0.02
CA SER A 89 12.82 -13.00 0.36
C SER A 89 13.74 -11.82 0.05
N GLU A 90 14.96 -11.83 0.58
CA GLU A 90 15.98 -10.82 0.24
C GLU A 90 16.16 -10.68 -1.29
N SER A 91 16.22 -11.81 -2.00
CA SER A 91 16.31 -11.80 -3.46
C SER A 91 15.06 -11.24 -4.16
N GLY A 92 13.87 -11.50 -3.60
CA GLY A 92 12.60 -10.96 -4.09
C GLY A 92 12.51 -9.45 -3.90
N VAL A 93 12.91 -8.97 -2.72
CA VAL A 93 12.97 -7.54 -2.39
C VAL A 93 13.96 -6.81 -3.30
N ILE A 94 15.16 -7.35 -3.53
CA ILE A 94 16.15 -6.78 -4.47
C ILE A 94 15.57 -6.68 -5.89
N LYS A 95 14.85 -7.70 -6.37
CA LYS A 95 14.18 -7.65 -7.67
C LYS A 95 13.13 -6.54 -7.74
N LEU A 96 12.33 -6.37 -6.68
CA LEU A 96 11.32 -5.31 -6.59
C LEU A 96 11.96 -3.92 -6.57
N GLN A 97 13.05 -3.74 -5.83
CA GLN A 97 13.84 -2.51 -5.81
C GLN A 97 14.38 -2.17 -7.21
N ASN A 98 14.95 -3.16 -7.88
CA ASN A 98 15.48 -3.00 -9.24
C ASN A 98 14.38 -2.69 -10.25
N PHE A 99 13.20 -3.32 -10.15
CA PHE A 99 12.05 -2.99 -11.00
C PHE A 99 11.61 -1.53 -10.82
N ALA A 100 11.55 -1.05 -9.57
CA ALA A 100 11.25 0.35 -9.26
C ALA A 100 12.40 1.32 -9.59
N GLY A 101 13.63 0.83 -9.73
CA GLY A 101 14.79 1.62 -10.16
C GLY A 101 14.90 1.73 -11.68
N TYR A 102 14.56 0.67 -12.42
CA TYR A 102 14.60 0.63 -13.89
C TYR A 102 13.57 1.59 -14.52
N SER A 103 12.45 1.81 -13.83
CA SER A 103 11.41 2.76 -14.23
C SER A 103 11.84 4.23 -14.17
N LYS A 104 12.94 4.58 -13.48
CA LYS A 104 13.53 5.93 -13.54
C LYS A 104 14.23 6.24 -14.88
N GLY A 105 14.58 5.22 -15.67
CA GLY A 105 15.17 5.38 -17.00
C GLY A 105 14.13 5.47 -18.10
N GLU A 106 13.16 4.54 -18.11
CA GLU A 106 12.02 4.52 -19.03
C GLU A 106 10.90 3.65 -18.43
N ALA A 107 10.16 4.13 -17.44
CA ALA A 107 8.77 3.72 -17.23
C ALA A 107 8.13 4.64 -16.19
N SER A 108 7.18 5.46 -16.61
CA SER A 108 6.09 5.78 -15.70
C SER A 108 5.51 4.44 -15.20
N LEU A 109 5.13 4.33 -13.92
CA LEU A 109 4.10 3.36 -13.54
C LEU A 109 2.86 3.74 -14.36
N VAL A 110 2.75 3.18 -15.56
CA VAL A 110 1.56 3.32 -16.38
C VAL A 110 0.52 2.48 -15.64
N VAL A 111 -0.26 3.16 -14.80
CA VAL A 111 -1.56 2.67 -14.42
C VAL A 111 -2.35 2.67 -15.72
N GLU A 112 -2.30 1.56 -16.45
CA GLU A 112 -3.17 1.38 -17.60
C GLU A 112 -4.60 1.53 -17.08
N LYS A 113 -5.29 2.53 -17.63
CA LYS A 113 -6.70 2.78 -17.37
C LYS A 113 -7.43 1.46 -17.67
N VAL A 114 -7.92 0.79 -16.63
CA VAL A 114 -8.89 -0.27 -16.82
C VAL A 114 -10.19 0.44 -17.16
N ASP A 115 -10.52 0.53 -18.44
CA ASP A 115 -11.84 0.98 -18.87
C ASP A 115 -12.87 -0.03 -18.33
N ALA A 116 -13.55 0.37 -17.26
CA ALA A 116 -14.69 -0.36 -16.74
C ALA A 116 -15.87 -0.17 -17.70
N THR A 117 -15.98 -1.04 -18.71
CA THR A 117 -17.20 -1.14 -19.50
C THR A 117 -18.29 -1.75 -18.63
N VAL A 118 -19.15 -0.92 -18.05
CA VAL A 118 -20.38 -1.37 -17.41
C VAL A 118 -21.34 -1.80 -18.52
N ASN A 119 -21.50 -3.12 -18.70
CA ASN A 119 -22.62 -3.66 -19.46
C ASN A 119 -23.90 -3.46 -18.66
N VAL A 120 -24.65 -2.40 -18.98
CA VAL A 120 -26.06 -2.29 -18.58
C VAL A 120 -26.88 -3.02 -19.64
N GLY A 121 -27.09 -4.31 -19.42
CA GLY A 121 -28.08 -5.09 -20.17
C GLY A 121 -29.47 -4.74 -19.66
N VAL A 122 -30.30 -4.26 -20.59
CA VAL A 122 -31.74 -3.92 -20.44
C VAL A 122 -32.57 -5.17 -20.21
#